data_AF-A0A4Q2VXN9-F1
#
_entry.id   AF-A0A4Q2VXN9-F1
#
_cell.length_a   1.000
_cell.length_b   1.000
_cell.length_c   1.000
_cell.angle_alpha   90.00
_cell.angle_beta   90.00
_cell.angle_gamma   90.00
#
_symmetry.space_group_name_H-M   'P 1'
#
loop_
_entity.id
_entity.type
_entity.pdbx_description
1 polymer ?
#
loop_
_entity_poly.entity_id
_entity_poly.type
_entity_poly.pdbx_seq_one_letter_code
_entity_poly.pdbx_strand_id
1 'polypeptide(L)'
;MSKPNTEIHEPTDPEATCCSSEDGIAYKDLSPEQKEISDILRNMDRDPDLMGLADLGKDGVFRFLDADRNIHYAVPLRPALIKALIDRLPYDPEVEKFWRGVDGTKVPEEQWYNPPEGILPPPLAEEERREEREIMEKNKDKIDKIRGDLKNGIHRERLVFIESDNKLE
;
A
#
# COMPACT_ATOMS: atom_id res chain seq x y z
N MET A 1 47.58 27.10 -21.04
CA MET A 1 46.53 26.52 -20.18
C MET A 1 45.21 26.64 -20.92
N SER A 2 44.70 25.51 -21.42
CA SER A 2 43.36 25.39 -21.98
C SER A 2 42.87 23.98 -21.66
N LYS A 3 41.72 23.89 -20.99
CA LYS A 3 41.07 22.64 -20.57
C LYS A 3 40.58 21.86 -21.80
N PRO A 4 40.60 20.52 -21.80
CA PRO A 4 39.77 19.74 -22.71
C PRO A 4 38.40 19.47 -22.07
N ASN A 5 37.34 19.72 -22.86
CA ASN A 5 36.04 19.09 -22.69
C ASN A 5 36.19 17.59 -22.94
N THR A 6 35.60 16.77 -22.09
CA THR A 6 35.43 15.34 -22.35
C THR A 6 33.94 15.05 -22.31
N GLU A 7 33.32 15.04 -23.49
CA GLU A 7 32.10 14.26 -23.71
C GLU A 7 32.51 12.79 -23.62
N ILE A 8 31.85 12.05 -22.74
CA ILE A 8 31.95 10.59 -22.67
C ILE A 8 30.57 10.07 -23.07
N HIS A 9 30.50 9.49 -24.27
CA HIS A 9 29.38 8.65 -24.67
C HIS A 9 29.75 7.18 -24.42
N GLU A 10 28.84 6.53 -23.68
CA GLU A 10 28.46 5.12 -23.72
C GLU A 10 29.43 4.04 -23.20
N PRO A 11 28.94 2.85 -22.79
CA PRO A 11 27.63 2.24 -23.08
C PRO A 11 26.86 1.77 -21.83
N THR A 12 25.53 1.73 -21.88
CA THR A 12 24.74 1.00 -20.87
C THR A 12 24.00 -0.15 -21.53
N ASP A 13 24.33 -1.33 -21.02
CA ASP A 13 23.92 -2.67 -21.39
C ASP A 13 22.39 -2.83 -21.56
N PRO A 14 21.88 -3.46 -22.64
CA PRO A 14 20.45 -3.67 -22.84
C PRO A 14 19.93 -5.01 -22.27
N GLU A 15 20.57 -5.58 -21.25
CA GLU A 15 20.11 -6.83 -20.59
C GLU A 15 20.02 -6.69 -19.07
N ALA A 16 19.05 -5.89 -18.63
CA ALA A 16 18.32 -6.16 -17.39
C ALA A 16 16.87 -5.76 -17.64
N THR A 17 16.12 -6.66 -18.29
CA THR A 17 14.66 -6.55 -18.35
C THR A 17 14.12 -6.77 -16.94
N CYS A 18 14.14 -5.71 -16.13
CA CYS A 18 13.23 -5.56 -15.01
C CYS A 18 11.84 -5.39 -15.64
N CYS A 19 10.85 -6.15 -15.18
CA CYS A 19 9.53 -6.23 -15.80
C CYS A 19 8.82 -4.86 -15.81
N SER A 20 9.09 -4.04 -16.83
CA SER A 20 8.36 -2.81 -17.11
C SER A 20 7.10 -3.18 -17.88
N SER A 21 6.05 -3.63 -17.21
CA SER A 21 4.71 -3.43 -17.77
C SER A 21 4.41 -1.94 -17.62
N GLU A 22 4.74 -1.14 -18.64
CA GLU A 22 4.40 0.30 -18.67
C GLU A 22 2.88 0.53 -18.58
N ASP A 23 2.09 -0.51 -18.83
CA ASP A 23 0.63 -0.52 -18.68
C ASP A 23 0.23 -1.35 -17.44
N GLY A 24 -0.30 -0.68 -16.42
CA GLY A 24 -0.87 -1.38 -15.26
C GLY A 24 -2.03 -2.30 -15.63
N ILE A 25 -2.33 -3.28 -14.78
CA ILE A 25 -3.33 -4.33 -15.04
C ILE A 25 -4.73 -3.84 -14.66
N ALA A 26 -5.69 -3.97 -15.58
CA ALA A 26 -7.09 -3.64 -15.31
C ALA A 26 -7.74 -4.67 -14.38
N TYR A 27 -8.71 -4.23 -13.56
CA TYR A 27 -9.34 -5.07 -12.54
C TYR A 27 -9.89 -6.40 -13.10
N LYS A 28 -10.51 -6.37 -14.28
CA LYS A 28 -11.08 -7.56 -14.93
C LYS A 28 -10.04 -8.65 -15.21
N ASP A 29 -8.79 -8.26 -15.46
CA ASP A 29 -7.68 -9.12 -15.87
C ASP A 29 -6.81 -9.58 -14.69
N LEU A 30 -7.10 -9.11 -13.47
CA LEU A 30 -6.40 -9.53 -12.25
C LEU A 30 -6.71 -10.99 -11.88
N SER A 31 -5.71 -11.65 -11.27
CA SER A 31 -5.90 -12.93 -10.58
C SER A 31 -6.91 -12.80 -9.43
N PRO A 32 -7.51 -13.91 -8.97
CA PRO A 32 -8.47 -13.88 -7.87
C PRO A 32 -7.95 -13.18 -6.60
N GLU A 33 -6.74 -13.50 -6.16
CA GLU A 33 -6.10 -12.87 -5.00
C GLU A 33 -5.87 -11.37 -5.20
N GLN A 34 -5.48 -10.96 -6.42
CA GLN A 34 -5.28 -9.54 -6.73
C GLN A 34 -6.60 -8.77 -6.80
N LYS A 35 -7.69 -9.41 -7.24
CA LYS A 35 -9.04 -8.82 -7.15
C LYS A 35 -9.45 -8.63 -5.70
N GLU A 36 -9.27 -9.66 -4.87
CA GLU A 36 -9.60 -9.64 -3.45
C GLU A 36 -8.85 -8.54 -2.69
N ILE A 37 -7.53 -8.40 -2.90
CA ILE A 37 -6.77 -7.26 -2.34
C ILE A 37 -7.29 -5.93 -2.86
N SER A 38 -7.64 -5.82 -4.14
CA SER A 38 -8.19 -4.57 -4.69
C SER A 38 -9.51 -4.19 -4.04
N ASP A 39 -10.37 -5.17 -3.75
CA ASP A 39 -11.67 -4.95 -3.10
C ASP A 39 -11.48 -4.57 -1.63
N ILE A 40 -10.55 -5.21 -0.92
CA ILE A 40 -10.13 -4.82 0.43
C ILE A 40 -9.66 -3.36 0.44
N LEU A 41 -8.76 -2.98 -0.48
CA LEU A 41 -8.22 -1.62 -0.51
C LEU A 41 -9.28 -0.58 -0.86
N ARG A 42 -10.22 -0.90 -1.76
CA ARG A 42 -11.36 -0.02 -2.10
C ARG A 42 -12.29 0.22 -0.91
N ASN A 43 -12.48 -0.79 -0.07
CA ASN A 43 -13.32 -0.67 1.12
C ASN A 43 -12.74 0.28 2.17
N MET A 44 -11.44 0.61 2.10
CA MET A 44 -10.78 1.55 3.00
C MET A 44 -10.89 3.01 2.59
N ASP A 45 -11.23 3.30 1.33
CA ASP A 45 -11.32 4.69 0.82
C ASP A 45 -12.43 5.52 1.52
N ARG A 46 -13.05 5.05 2.62
CA ARG A 46 -14.26 5.61 3.22
C ARG A 46 -14.11 6.99 3.83
N ASP A 47 -12.90 7.38 4.25
CA ASP A 47 -12.69 8.70 4.85
C ASP A 47 -11.31 9.30 4.50
N PRO A 48 -11.25 10.18 3.48
CA PRO A 48 -10.00 10.80 3.05
C PRO A 48 -9.43 11.82 4.05
N ASP A 49 -10.13 12.12 5.15
CA ASP A 49 -9.72 13.15 6.12
C ASP A 49 -9.05 12.60 7.38
N LEU A 50 -8.98 11.28 7.55
CA LEU A 50 -8.51 10.68 8.81
C LEU A 50 -7.01 10.85 9.06
N MET A 51 -6.25 11.45 8.13
CA MET A 51 -4.78 11.50 8.21
C MET A 51 -4.23 10.08 8.49
N GLY A 52 -4.85 9.15 7.76
CA GLY A 52 -4.90 7.75 8.14
C GLY A 52 -3.85 6.91 7.41
N LEU A 53 -3.49 5.79 8.04
CA LEU A 53 -2.49 4.86 7.54
C LEU A 53 -3.15 3.49 7.28
N ALA A 54 -2.94 2.96 6.07
CA ALA A 54 -3.16 1.55 5.80
C ALA A 54 -1.91 0.77 6.21
N ASP A 55 -2.03 -0.13 7.17
CA ASP A 55 -0.93 -0.87 7.79
C ASP A 55 -1.16 -2.37 7.70
N LEU A 56 -0.16 -3.11 7.21
CA LEU A 56 -0.12 -4.56 7.34
C LEU A 56 0.70 -4.89 8.59
N GLY A 57 0.01 -5.22 9.68
CA GLY A 57 0.66 -5.58 10.93
C GLY A 57 1.51 -6.85 10.77
N LYS A 58 2.57 -6.97 11.58
CA LYS A 58 3.44 -8.18 11.63
C LYS A 58 2.70 -9.46 12.00
N ASP A 59 1.47 -9.35 12.48
CA ASP A 59 0.53 -10.44 12.76
C ASP A 59 -0.24 -10.90 11.52
N GLY A 60 -0.07 -10.25 10.36
CA GLY A 60 -0.77 -10.57 9.11
C GLY A 60 -2.18 -9.97 9.04
N VAL A 61 -2.55 -9.09 9.98
CA VAL A 61 -3.84 -8.37 9.95
C VAL A 61 -3.64 -6.99 9.36
N PHE A 62 -4.38 -6.71 8.30
CA PHE A 62 -4.35 -5.44 7.60
C PHE A 62 -5.36 -4.47 8.21
N ARG A 63 -4.93 -3.26 8.52
CA ARG A 63 -5.70 -2.28 9.30
C ARG A 63 -5.69 -0.91 8.62
N PHE A 64 -6.79 -0.18 8.79
CA PHE A 64 -6.85 1.25 8.50
C PHE A 64 -6.96 2.02 9.80
N LEU A 65 -5.98 2.90 10.01
CA LEU A 65 -5.75 3.64 11.24
C LEU A 65 -5.99 5.13 11.00
N ASP A 66 -6.48 5.87 11.99
CA ASP A 66 -6.41 7.34 11.95
C ASP A 66 -5.06 7.88 12.48
N ALA A 67 -4.91 9.21 12.52
CA ALA A 67 -3.74 9.89 13.03
C ALA A 67 -3.33 9.50 14.46
N ASP A 68 -4.31 9.09 15.29
CA ASP A 68 -4.11 8.69 16.69
C ASP A 68 -4.02 7.16 16.85
N ARG A 69 -4.03 6.43 15.72
CA ARG A 69 -3.95 4.97 15.63
C ARG A 69 -5.17 4.23 16.15
N ASN A 70 -6.33 4.87 16.16
CA ASN A 70 -7.59 4.14 16.33
C ASN A 70 -7.87 3.33 15.05
N ILE A 71 -8.33 2.09 15.23
CA ILE A 71 -8.58 1.16 14.12
C ILE A 71 -10.01 1.35 13.62
N HIS A 72 -10.17 1.78 12.37
CA HIS A 72 -11.47 1.98 11.72
C HIS A 72 -11.91 0.79 10.87
N TYR A 73 -10.93 0.01 10.40
CA TYR A 73 -11.15 -1.19 9.60
C TYR A 73 -10.02 -2.17 9.85
N ALA A 74 -10.34 -3.46 9.94
CA ALA A 74 -9.36 -4.53 10.06
C ALA A 74 -9.83 -5.76 9.28
N VAL A 75 -8.90 -6.44 8.63
CA VAL A 75 -9.14 -7.70 7.93
C VAL A 75 -7.92 -8.61 8.08
N PRO A 76 -8.08 -9.87 8.52
CA PRO A 76 -6.99 -10.83 8.53
C PRO A 76 -6.66 -11.24 7.09
N LEU A 77 -5.38 -11.25 6.73
CA LEU A 77 -4.97 -11.72 5.41
C LEU A 77 -4.43 -13.15 5.50
N ARG A 78 -4.97 -14.04 4.64
CA ARG A 78 -4.35 -15.34 4.38
C ARG A 78 -3.00 -15.15 3.66
N PRO A 79 -2.04 -16.10 3.72
CA PRO A 79 -0.72 -15.93 3.13
C PRO A 79 -0.73 -15.53 1.64
N ALA A 80 -1.67 -16.06 0.86
CA ALA A 80 -1.84 -15.71 -0.55
C ALA A 80 -2.23 -14.24 -0.77
N LEU A 81 -2.98 -13.64 0.16
CA LEU A 81 -3.35 -12.21 0.11
C LEU A 81 -2.21 -11.32 0.60
N ILE A 82 -1.44 -11.75 1.60
CA ILE A 82 -0.20 -11.06 2.00
C ILE A 82 0.74 -11.00 0.80
N LYS A 83 0.98 -12.13 0.12
CA LYS A 83 1.75 -12.20 -1.13
C LYS A 83 1.19 -11.22 -2.18
N ALA A 84 -0.10 -11.27 -2.45
CA ALA A 84 -0.72 -10.39 -3.46
C ALA A 84 -0.59 -8.89 -3.13
N LEU A 85 -0.60 -8.52 -1.85
CA LEU A 85 -0.37 -7.13 -1.44
C LEU A 85 1.10 -6.72 -1.63
N ILE A 86 2.06 -7.54 -1.18
CA ILE A 86 3.49 -7.21 -1.28
C ILE A 86 4.02 -7.30 -2.72
N ASP A 87 3.41 -8.12 -3.58
CA ASP A 87 3.74 -8.22 -5.01
C ASP A 87 3.48 -6.90 -5.77
N ARG A 88 2.71 -5.98 -5.18
CA ARG A 88 2.49 -4.63 -5.71
C ARG A 88 3.62 -3.65 -5.41
N LEU A 89 4.63 -4.09 -4.65
CA LEU A 89 5.79 -3.31 -4.27
C LEU A 89 7.04 -3.87 -4.96
N PRO A 90 8.10 -3.05 -5.10
CA PRO A 90 9.40 -3.53 -5.56
C PRO A 90 9.87 -4.74 -4.76
N TYR A 91 10.51 -5.69 -5.44
CA TYR A 91 11.02 -6.89 -4.79
C TYR A 91 12.10 -6.55 -3.74
N ASP A 92 11.95 -7.12 -2.54
CA ASP A 92 12.94 -7.07 -1.47
C ASP A 92 13.04 -8.45 -0.79
N PRO A 93 14.20 -9.11 -0.82
CA PRO A 93 14.37 -10.43 -0.22
C PRO A 93 14.16 -10.46 1.30
N GLU A 94 14.40 -9.35 2.02
CA GLU A 94 14.15 -9.29 3.46
C GLU A 94 12.64 -9.19 3.74
N VAL A 95 11.87 -8.52 2.87
CA VAL A 95 10.40 -8.49 2.93
C VAL A 95 9.84 -9.89 2.69
N GLU A 96 10.29 -10.59 1.65
CA GLU A 96 9.86 -11.97 1.39
C GLU A 96 10.13 -12.88 2.59
N LYS A 97 11.34 -12.82 3.16
CA LYS A 97 11.73 -13.59 4.32
C LYS A 97 10.89 -13.26 5.56
N PHE A 98 10.59 -11.97 5.78
CA PHE A 98 9.80 -11.51 6.92
C PHE A 98 8.37 -12.05 6.87
N TRP A 99 7.73 -12.03 5.70
CA TRP A 99 6.33 -12.45 5.54
C TRP A 99 6.14 -13.96 5.38
N ARG A 100 7.22 -14.73 5.18
CA ARG A 100 7.12 -16.19 5.05
C ARG A 100 6.50 -16.82 6.30
N GLY A 101 5.44 -17.59 6.09
CA GLY A 101 4.72 -18.28 7.16
C GLY A 101 3.79 -17.41 8.01
N VAL A 102 3.70 -16.10 7.75
CA VAL A 102 2.73 -15.21 8.41
C VAL A 102 1.33 -15.49 7.88
N ASP A 103 0.35 -15.61 8.78
CA ASP A 103 -1.04 -15.93 8.45
C ASP A 103 -2.00 -15.23 9.42
N GLY A 104 -2.58 -14.11 8.98
CA GLY A 104 -3.50 -13.30 9.78
C GLY A 104 -4.79 -14.03 10.14
N THR A 105 -5.17 -15.07 9.40
CA THR A 105 -6.41 -15.84 9.68
C THR A 105 -6.33 -16.67 10.95
N LYS A 106 -5.12 -16.84 11.50
CA LYS A 106 -4.87 -17.50 12.79
C LYS A 106 -4.96 -16.54 13.97
N VAL A 107 -5.06 -15.23 13.73
CA VAL A 107 -5.18 -14.22 14.78
C VAL A 107 -6.62 -14.18 15.30
N PRO A 108 -6.86 -14.29 16.62
CA PRO A 108 -8.20 -14.16 17.19
C PRO A 108 -8.86 -12.84 16.79
N GLU A 109 -10.16 -12.87 16.48
CA GLU A 109 -10.92 -11.69 16.02
C GLU A 109 -10.85 -10.49 16.99
N GLU A 110 -10.81 -10.78 18.29
CA GLU A 110 -10.64 -9.79 19.35
C GLU A 110 -9.36 -8.96 19.18
N GLN A 111 -8.29 -9.54 18.63
CA GLN A 111 -7.01 -8.88 18.40
C GLN A 111 -6.95 -8.09 17.09
N TRP A 112 -7.98 -8.20 16.22
CA TRP A 112 -8.01 -7.42 14.98
C TRP A 112 -8.15 -5.93 15.30
N TYR A 113 -8.99 -5.59 16.29
CA TYR A 113 -9.25 -4.23 16.76
C TYR A 113 -8.62 -3.90 18.13
N ASN A 114 -8.00 -4.88 18.78
CA ASN A 114 -7.24 -4.69 20.01
C ASN A 114 -5.92 -5.48 19.97
N PRO A 115 -4.99 -5.12 19.06
CA PRO A 115 -3.76 -5.87 18.90
C PRO A 115 -2.84 -5.71 20.13
N PRO A 116 -1.96 -6.69 20.40
CA PRO A 116 -0.91 -6.55 21.40
C PRO A 116 -0.04 -5.29 21.21
N GLU A 117 0.56 -4.83 22.30
CA GLU A 117 1.48 -3.69 22.27
C GLU A 117 2.64 -3.92 21.28
N GLY A 118 2.99 -2.87 20.52
CA GLY A 118 4.06 -2.92 19.52
C GLY A 118 3.69 -3.61 18.20
N ILE A 119 2.41 -3.86 17.94
CA ILE A 119 1.89 -4.25 16.62
C ILE A 119 1.62 -3.01 15.77
N LEU A 120 0.93 -2.01 16.34
CA LEU A 120 0.59 -0.79 15.62
C LEU A 120 1.81 0.14 15.49
N PRO A 121 1.93 0.86 14.36
CA PRO A 121 2.92 1.91 14.21
C PRO A 121 2.62 3.08 15.17
N PRO A 122 3.62 3.89 15.55
CA PRO A 122 3.42 5.03 16.43
C PRO A 122 2.48 6.07 15.79
N PRO A 123 1.68 6.82 16.59
CA PRO A 123 0.90 7.95 16.11
C PRO A 123 1.74 9.00 15.40
N LEU A 124 1.12 9.81 14.54
CA LEU A 124 1.81 10.90 13.87
C LEU A 124 2.34 11.92 14.88
N ALA A 125 3.57 12.38 14.67
CA ALA A 125 4.13 13.50 15.39
C ALA A 125 3.38 14.79 15.04
N GLU A 126 3.43 15.80 15.92
CA GLU A 126 2.67 17.04 15.71
C GLU A 126 3.11 17.81 14.46
N GLU A 127 4.39 17.71 14.09
CA GLU A 127 4.90 18.27 12.84
C GLU A 127 4.30 17.59 11.61
N GLU A 128 4.30 16.25 11.58
CA GLU A 128 3.70 15.45 10.51
C GLU A 128 2.21 15.76 10.39
N ARG A 129 1.48 15.84 11.52
CA ARG A 129 0.07 16.25 11.53
C ARG A 129 -0.14 17.64 10.94
N ARG A 130 0.75 18.59 11.21
CA ARG A 130 0.67 19.93 10.64
C ARG A 130 0.87 19.89 9.13
N GLU A 131 1.87 19.16 8.65
CA GLU A 131 2.17 19.01 7.22
C GLU A 131 1.00 18.35 6.47
N GLU A 132 0.44 17.28 7.02
CA GLU A 132 -0.73 16.62 6.44
C GLU A 132 -1.95 17.53 6.41
N ARG A 133 -2.21 18.30 7.48
CA ARG A 133 -3.28 19.30 7.49
C ARG A 133 -3.10 20.36 6.40
N GLU A 134 -1.88 20.85 6.19
CA GLU A 134 -1.59 21.78 5.10
C GLU A 134 -1.82 21.16 3.72
N ILE A 135 -1.43 19.90 3.52
CA ILE A 135 -1.66 19.16 2.27
C ILE A 135 -3.16 18.98 2.03
N MET A 136 -3.92 18.63 3.06
CA MET A 136 -5.37 18.49 3.00
C MET A 136 -6.05 19.81 2.66
N GLU A 137 -5.65 20.91 3.32
CA GLU A 137 -6.20 22.24 3.04
C GLU A 137 -5.91 22.68 1.60
N LYS A 138 -4.68 22.48 1.12
CA LYS A 138 -4.28 22.77 -0.27
C LYS A 138 -5.05 21.93 -1.31
N ASN A 139 -5.54 20.74 -0.93
CA ASN A 139 -6.26 19.82 -1.81
C ASN A 139 -7.76 19.69 -1.48
N LYS A 140 -8.32 20.58 -0.65
CA LYS A 140 -9.68 20.48 -0.11
C LYS A 140 -10.74 20.15 -1.16
N ASP A 141 -10.76 20.86 -2.29
CA ASP A 141 -11.75 20.64 -3.35
C ASP A 141 -11.65 19.23 -3.98
N LYS A 142 -10.42 18.69 -4.11
CA LYS A 142 -10.21 17.33 -4.62
C LYS A 142 -10.70 16.30 -3.61
N ILE A 143 -10.43 16.52 -2.33
CA ILE A 143 -10.87 15.66 -1.23
C ILE A 143 -12.40 15.67 -1.12
N ASP A 144 -13.03 16.84 -1.17
CA ASP A 144 -14.49 16.98 -1.15
C ASP A 144 -15.14 16.29 -2.35
N LYS A 145 -14.53 16.36 -3.53
CA LYS A 145 -14.97 15.60 -4.71
C LYS A 145 -14.85 14.09 -4.48
N ILE A 146 -13.71 13.61 -4.00
CA ILE A 146 -13.50 12.17 -3.70
C ILE A 146 -14.56 11.70 -2.69
N ARG A 147 -14.82 12.48 -1.64
CA ARG A 147 -15.86 12.21 -0.64
C ARG A 147 -17.25 12.11 -1.29
N GLY A 148 -17.58 13.03 -2.20
CA GLY A 148 -18.83 13.00 -2.96
C GLY A 148 -18.95 11.76 -3.86
N ASP A 149 -17.89 11.45 -4.62
CA ASP A 149 -17.80 10.27 -5.49
C ASP A 149 -18.06 9.00 -4.65
N LEU A 150 -17.39 8.84 -3.51
CA LEU A 150 -17.52 7.69 -2.61
C LEU A 150 -18.92 7.56 -2.00
N LYS A 151 -19.52 8.66 -1.52
CA LYS A 151 -20.90 8.67 -1.00
C LYS A 151 -21.92 8.24 -2.05
N ASN A 152 -21.62 8.50 -3.33
CA ASN A 152 -22.46 8.10 -4.46
C ASN A 152 -22.09 6.72 -5.03
N GLY A 153 -21.16 5.98 -4.41
CA GLY A 153 -20.70 4.66 -4.88
C GLY A 153 -19.87 4.72 -6.17
N ILE A 154 -19.35 5.90 -6.54
CA ILE A 154 -18.51 6.09 -7.71
C ILE A 154 -17.08 5.70 -7.35
N HIS A 155 -16.65 4.53 -7.81
CA HIS A 155 -15.28 4.07 -7.67
C HIS A 155 -14.52 4.30 -8.97
N ARG A 156 -13.38 5.01 -8.89
CA ARG A 156 -12.49 5.14 -10.05
C ARG A 156 -11.81 3.82 -10.33
N GLU A 157 -11.76 3.44 -11.60
CA GLU A 157 -10.93 2.32 -12.02
C GLU A 157 -9.47 2.67 -11.74
N ARG A 158 -8.79 1.81 -10.97
CA ARG A 158 -7.37 1.92 -10.67
C ARG A 158 -6.68 0.72 -11.31
N LEU A 159 -5.70 1.01 -12.18
CA LEU A 159 -4.80 -0.03 -12.67
C LEU A 159 -3.93 -0.51 -11.50
N VAL A 160 -3.64 -1.80 -11.47
CA VAL A 160 -2.77 -2.41 -10.46
C VAL A 160 -1.43 -2.72 -11.11
N PHE A 161 -0.35 -2.30 -10.46
CA PHE A 161 1.01 -2.63 -10.86
C PHE A 161 1.49 -3.78 -9.99
N ILE A 162 2.01 -4.83 -10.64
CA ILE A 162 2.64 -5.97 -9.98
C ILE A 162 4.13 -5.84 -10.28
N GLU A 163 4.89 -5.50 -9.26
CA GLU A 163 6.31 -5.17 -9.36
C GLU A 163 7.22 -6.30 -8.90
N SER A 164 6.66 -7.32 -8.24
CA SER A 164 7.41 -8.48 -7.77
C SER A 164 6.60 -9.77 -7.77
N ASP A 165 7.30 -10.89 -7.57
CA ASP A 165 6.72 -12.24 -7.45
C ASP A 165 7.32 -12.96 -6.24
N ASN A 166 6.97 -12.48 -5.05
CA ASN A 166 7.49 -12.98 -3.78
C ASN A 166 7.10 -14.45 -3.56
N LYS A 167 8.01 -15.26 -3.04
CA LYS A 167 7.78 -16.67 -2.71
C LYS A 167 7.58 -16.83 -1.20
N LEU A 168 6.34 -16.77 -0.73
CA LEU A 168 6.00 -16.92 0.70
C LEU A 168 5.74 -18.37 1.15
N GLU A 169 5.92 -19.36 0.26
CA GLU A 169 5.74 -20.79 0.51
C GLU A 169 6.86 -21.43 1.35
#